data_AF-W1XHW0-F1
#
_entry.id   AF-W1XHW0-F1
#
_cell.length_a   1.000
_cell.length_b   1.000
_cell.length_c   1.000
_cell.angle_alpha   90.00
_cell.angle_beta   90.00
_cell.angle_gamma   90.00
#
_symmetry.space_group_name_H-M   'P 1'
#
loop_
_entity.id
_entity.type
_entity.pdbx_description
1 polymer ?
#
loop_
_entity_poly.entity_id
_entity_poly.type
_entity_poly.pdbx_seq_one_letter_code
_entity_poly.pdbx_strand_id
1 'polypeptide(L)' 'AQSLTAATGMDALTHAIEAYVSIAATPITDACALKAVTMIAENLPLAVENGSNAKAREAMAYAQFLAGMAFNNASLGYVH' A
#
# COMPACT_ATOMS: atom_id res chain seq x y z
N ALA A 1 -16.17 1.93 9.87
CA ALA A 1 -14.73 2.26 10.00
C ALA A 1 -13.84 1.09 9.58
N GLN A 2 -14.08 -0.13 10.09
CA GLN A 2 -13.28 -1.31 9.75
C GLN A 2 -13.37 -1.70 8.27
N SER A 3 -14.58 -1.75 7.70
CA SER A 3 -14.78 -2.06 6.27
C SER A 3 -14.07 -1.06 5.34
N LEU A 4 -14.14 0.23 5.64
CA LEU A 4 -13.43 1.26 4.88
C LEU A 4 -11.90 1.10 5.01
N THR A 5 -11.40 0.82 6.21
CA THR A 5 -9.96 0.60 6.45
C THR A 5 -9.45 -0.61 5.68
N ALA A 6 -10.22 -1.71 5.66
CA ALA A 6 -9.91 -2.89 4.87
C ALA A 6 -9.90 -2.55 3.37
N ALA A 7 -10.95 -1.87 2.87
CA ALA A 7 -11.05 -1.51 1.46
C ALA A 7 -9.89 -0.63 0.99
N THR A 8 -9.61 0.48 1.68
CA THR A 8 -8.52 1.39 1.30
C THR A 8 -7.13 0.79 1.53
N GLY A 9 -6.99 -0.11 2.51
CA GLY A 9 -5.74 -0.85 2.72
C GLY A 9 -5.46 -1.86 1.60
N MET A 10 -6.50 -2.54 1.11
CA MET A 10 -6.39 -3.44 -0.04
C MET A 10 -6.13 -2.66 -1.34
N ASP A 11 -6.75 -1.49 -1.51
CA ASP A 11 -6.45 -0.58 -2.62
C ASP A 11 -4.97 -0.16 -2.64
N ALA A 12 -4.43 0.27 -1.49
CA ALA A 12 -3.00 0.57 -1.35
C ALA A 12 -2.10 -0.65 -1.63
N LEU A 13 -2.54 -1.86 -1.30
CA LEU A 13 -1.79 -3.09 -1.60
C LEU A 13 -1.77 -3.35 -3.11
N THR A 14 -2.92 -3.22 -3.77
CA THR A 14 -3.05 -3.34 -5.22
C THR A 14 -2.16 -2.31 -5.91
N HIS A 15 -2.22 -1.04 -5.50
CA HIS A 15 -1.34 0.01 -6.02
C HIS A 15 0.14 -0.39 -5.96
N ALA A 16 0.60 -0.90 -4.81
CA ALA A 16 2.00 -1.29 -4.65
C ALA A 16 2.38 -2.50 -5.53
N ILE A 17 1.53 -3.52 -5.59
CA ILE A 17 1.78 -4.72 -6.40
C ILE A 17 1.80 -4.37 -7.89
N GLU A 18 0.82 -3.61 -8.37
CA GLU A 18 0.74 -3.24 -9.77
C GLU A 18 1.86 -2.30 -10.20
N ALA A 19 2.26 -1.36 -9.34
CA ALA A 19 3.44 -0.54 -9.59
C ALA A 19 4.72 -1.37 -9.69
N TYR A 20 4.86 -2.42 -8.88
CA TYR A 20 6.03 -3.31 -8.89
C TYR A 20 6.13 -4.17 -10.15
N VAL A 21 4.99 -4.64 -10.69
CA VAL A 21 4.97 -5.46 -11.91
C VAL A 21 4.75 -4.66 -13.19
N SER A 22 4.70 -3.32 -13.08
CA SER A 22 4.49 -2.44 -14.23
C SER A 22 5.66 -2.49 -15.21
N ILE A 23 5.35 -2.35 -16.50
CA ILE A 23 6.35 -2.17 -17.57
C ILE A 23 7.13 -0.85 -17.47
N ALA A 24 6.65 0.10 -16.65
CA ALA A 24 7.30 1.38 -16.38
C ALA A 24 8.00 1.44 -15.01
N ALA A 25 8.15 0.29 -14.34
CA ALA A 25 8.84 0.21 -13.06
C ALA A 25 10.32 0.63 -13.15
N THR A 26 10.82 1.20 -12.06
CA THR A 26 12.21 1.63 -11.87
C THR A 26 12.71 1.14 -10.51
N PRO A 27 14.03 1.11 -10.26
CA PRO A 27 14.54 0.72 -8.94
C PRO A 27 13.99 1.54 -7.76
N ILE A 28 13.62 2.81 -7.98
CA ILE A 28 13.03 3.68 -6.95
C ILE A 28 11.59 3.26 -6.66
N THR A 29 10.78 3.05 -7.70
CA THR A 29 9.39 2.62 -7.53
C THR A 29 9.33 1.23 -6.92
N ASP A 30 10.25 0.33 -7.28
CA ASP A 30 10.38 -1.01 -6.72
C ASP A 30 10.66 -0.98 -5.22
N ALA A 31 11.62 -0.15 -4.79
CA ALA A 31 11.94 0.01 -3.38
C ALA A 31 10.74 0.53 -2.58
N CYS A 32 10.01 1.51 -3.13
CA CYS A 32 8.80 2.05 -2.52
C CYS A 32 7.69 1.01 -2.44
N ALA A 33 7.42 0.31 -3.55
CA ALA A 33 6.39 -0.71 -3.65
C ALA A 33 6.66 -1.89 -2.70
N LEU A 34 7.86 -2.46 -2.69
CA LEU A 34 8.21 -3.57 -1.79
C LEU A 34 8.08 -3.16 -0.31
N LYS A 35 8.51 -1.94 0.03
CA LYS A 35 8.35 -1.44 1.40
C LYS A 35 6.88 -1.24 1.77
N ALA A 36 6.07 -0.71 0.85
CA ALA A 36 4.63 -0.56 1.04
C ALA A 36 3.96 -1.92 1.25
N VAL A 37 4.22 -2.91 0.38
CA VAL A 37 3.68 -4.29 0.51
C VAL A 37 4.00 -4.88 1.88
N THR A 38 5.26 -4.78 2.30
CA THR A 38 5.71 -5.29 3.61
C THR A 38 4.93 -4.64 4.76
N MET A 39 4.86 -3.31 4.76
CA MET A 39 4.17 -2.56 5.82
C MET A 39 2.66 -2.85 5.84
N ILE A 40 2.02 -2.97 4.67
CA ILE A 40 0.58 -3.29 4.58
C ILE A 40 0.32 -4.68 5.13
N ALA A 41 1.12 -5.68 4.73
CA ALA A 41 0.96 -7.06 5.20
C ALA A 41 1.08 -7.16 6.74
N GLU A 42 1.98 -6.40 7.35
CA GLU A 42 2.19 -6.37 8.80
C GLU A 42 1.11 -5.60 9.56
N ASN A 43 0.57 -4.51 9.00
CA ASN A 43 -0.21 -3.53 9.77
C ASN A 43 -1.70 -3.45 9.40
N LEU A 44 -2.10 -3.85 8.19
CA LEU A 44 -3.50 -3.77 7.78
C LEU A 44 -4.42 -4.64 8.64
N PRO A 45 -4.10 -5.91 8.96
CA PRO A 45 -4.96 -6.72 9.83
C PRO A 45 -5.16 -6.08 11.21
N LEU A 46 -4.09 -5.53 11.78
CA LEU A 46 -4.10 -4.85 13.08
C LEU A 46 -4.96 -3.59 13.06
N ALA A 47 -4.89 -2.79 11.98
CA ALA A 47 -5.68 -1.57 11.83
C ALA A 47 -7.17 -1.86 11.55
N VAL A 48 -7.49 -2.98 10.90
CA VAL A 48 -8.87 -3.44 10.68
C VAL A 48 -9.48 -4.00 11.96
N GLU A 49 -8.74 -4.83 12.69
CA GLU A 49 -9.20 -5.40 13.96
C GLU A 49 -9.40 -4.31 15.01
N ASN A 50 -8.43 -3.39 15.14
CA ASN A 50 -8.47 -2.29 16.09
C ASN A 50 -8.15 -0.94 15.42
N GLY A 51 -9.19 -0.21 15.02
CA GLY A 51 -9.05 1.11 14.38
C GLY A 51 -8.45 2.20 15.27
N SER A 52 -8.38 1.99 16.59
CA SER A 52 -7.73 2.89 17.54
C SER A 52 -6.24 2.59 17.75
N ASN A 53 -5.71 1.54 17.11
CA ASN A 53 -4.28 1.24 17.15
C ASN A 53 -3.49 2.29 16.35
N ALA A 54 -3.04 3.34 17.04
CA ALA A 54 -2.36 4.48 16.44
C ALA A 54 -1.10 4.07 15.64
N LYS A 55 -0.32 3.09 16.13
CA LYS A 55 0.88 2.60 15.45
C LYS A 55 0.55 1.92 14.12
N ALA A 56 -0.46 1.04 14.10
CA ALA A 56 -0.89 0.39 12.86
C ALA A 56 -1.48 1.40 11.87
N ARG A 57 -2.24 2.39 12.36
CA ARG A 57 -2.79 3.47 11.53
C ARG A 57 -1.71 4.35 10.91
N GLU A 58 -0.69 4.72 11.69
CA GLU A 58 0.47 5.47 11.21
C GLU A 58 1.27 4.66 10.18
N ALA A 59 1.54 3.39 10.46
CA ALA A 59 2.23 2.51 9.52
C ALA A 59 1.47 2.39 8.19
N MET A 60 0.14 2.22 8.24
CA MET A 60 -0.70 2.20 7.02
C MET A 60 -0.68 3.54 6.27
N ALA A 61 -0.60 4.67 6.97
CA ALA A 61 -0.50 5.99 6.34
C ALA A 61 0.82 6.17 5.58
N TYR A 62 1.95 5.69 6.12
CA TYR A 62 3.21 5.66 5.40
C TYR A 62 3.20 4.64 4.27
N ALA A 63 2.59 3.47 4.48
CA ALA A 63 2.55 2.41 3.48
C ALA A 63 1.76 2.84 2.23
N GLN A 64 0.59 3.47 2.40
CA GLN A 64 -0.16 4.02 1.26
C GLN A 64 0.60 5.16 0.57
N PHE A 65 1.38 5.97 1.32
CA PHE A 65 2.18 7.03 0.72
C PHE A 65 3.32 6.47 -0.13
N LEU A 66 3.99 5.42 0.35
CA LEU A 66 5.01 4.69 -0.42
C LEU A 66 4.42 4.02 -1.65
N ALA A 67 3.23 3.39 -1.54
CA ALA A 67 2.50 2.88 -2.70
C ALA A 67 2.21 4.02 -3.70
N GLY A 68 1.76 5.18 -3.21
CA GLY A 68 1.56 6.41 -3.99
C GLY A 68 2.80 6.87 -4.75
N MET A 69 3.95 6.92 -4.08
CA MET A 69 5.22 7.25 -4.74
C MET A 69 5.59 6.22 -5.82
N ALA A 70 5.25 4.94 -5.63
CA ALA A 70 5.48 3.92 -6.64
C ALA A 70 4.54 4.09 -7.84
N PHE A 71 3.22 4.00 -7.65
CA PHE A 71 2.29 3.97 -8.78
C PHE A 71 2.18 5.30 -9.54
N ASN A 72 2.41 6.43 -8.88
CA ASN A 72 2.40 7.72 -9.57
C ASN A 72 3.56 7.87 -10.58
N ASN A 73 4.62 7.05 -10.45
CA ASN A 73 5.78 7.07 -11.34
C ASN A 73 5.89 5.81 -12.21
N ALA A 74 5.26 4.70 -11.81
CA ALA A 74 5.25 3.44 -12.57
C ALA A 74 3.91 3.14 -13.26
N SER A 75 2.87 3.97 -13.10
CA SER A 75 1.49 3.64 -13.49
C SER A 75 0.97 2.38 -12.75
N LEU A 76 -0.17 1.86 -13.20
CA LEU A 76 -0.88 0.72 -12.65
C LEU A 76 -1.15 -0.34 -13.74
N GLY A 77 -1.74 -1.46 -13.33
CA GLY A 77 -2.07 -2.60 -14.18
C GLY A 77 -3.58 -2.65 -14.50
N TYR A 78 -4.11 -3.87 -14.64
CA TYR A 78 -5.51 -4.12 -15.01
C TYR A 78 -6.47 -4.26 -13.84
N VAL A 79 -5.98 -4.32 -12.60
CA VAL A 79 -6.87 -4.32 -11.43
C VAL A 79 -7.53 -2.96 -11.25
N HIS A 80 -6.84 -1.88 -11.66
CA HIS A 80 -7.41 -0.53 -11.79
C HIS A 80 -8.13 -0.36 -13.14
#